data_AF-A0A2N2NJ55-F1
#
_entry.id   AF-A0A2N2NJ55-F1
#
_cell.length_a   1.000
_cell.length_b   1.000
_cell.length_c   1.000
_cell.angle_alpha   90.00
_cell.angle_beta   90.00
_cell.angle_gamma   90.00
#
_symmetry.space_group_name_H-M   'P 1'
#
loop_
_entity.id
_entity.type
_entity.pdbx_description
1 polymer ?
#
loop_
_entity_poly.entity_id
_entity_poly.type
_entity_poly.pdbx_seq_one_letter_code
_entity_poly.pdbx_strand_id
1 'polypeptide(L)'
;MASRPWSSLKRFALVAILVICTAGYSPYTVKAESGGTCQAAYGASPTSLPEWLEPTQSNMDLSTTYRYDLLSGKLLLTGLVDGSSCPSRGLNLDGSPNACGLDVTREQTITWQNQYDSVILSAAQSNDLPPKIIKAVIGVESQFWPAANWIRGEIGLGQMTEFGADLVLTWRPEYFQGICRQAFGNGGCSAGYRFLDLSTQRLLRGLVLREIDATCPTCPGGVDIERGELAVRVLAESLNASCSQSARVISLATGQTPSSLMSYEDFWRLVLANYHAGAGCTYQAIRRVGTPSSWNSIAANFSIGCSSGAEYIRRIEEQIKP
;
A
#
# COMPACT_ATOMS: atom_id res chain seq x y z
N MET A 1 10.87 -37.76 48.62
CA MET A 1 9.88 -36.70 48.31
C MET A 1 9.40 -36.92 46.89
N ALA A 2 8.17 -37.39 46.75
CA ALA A 2 7.61 -37.84 45.48
C ALA A 2 7.27 -36.66 44.56
N SER A 3 7.65 -36.77 43.30
CA SER A 3 7.21 -35.92 42.21
C SER A 3 5.69 -36.04 42.06
N ARG A 4 4.98 -34.92 42.23
CA ARG A 4 3.53 -34.87 41.96
C ARG A 4 3.31 -35.08 40.45
N PRO A 5 2.52 -36.08 40.03
CA PRO A 5 2.19 -36.23 38.62
C PRO A 5 1.33 -35.05 38.19
N TRP A 6 1.83 -34.29 37.23
CA TRP A 6 1.11 -33.20 36.58
C TRP A 6 -0.15 -33.78 35.94
N SER A 7 -1.33 -33.45 36.48
CA SER A 7 -2.62 -34.01 36.06
C SER A 7 -2.83 -33.85 34.55
N SER A 8 -3.14 -34.93 33.85
CA SER A 8 -3.40 -34.98 32.40
C SER A 8 -4.45 -33.95 31.94
N LEU A 9 -5.37 -33.54 32.83
CA LEU A 9 -6.33 -32.45 32.61
C LEU A 9 -5.69 -31.09 32.29
N LYS A 10 -4.52 -30.78 32.88
CA LYS A 10 -3.81 -29.51 32.60
C LYS A 10 -3.07 -29.54 31.26
N ARG A 11 -2.68 -30.72 30.75
CA ARG A 11 -2.12 -30.86 29.40
C ARG A 11 -3.19 -30.70 28.33
N PHE A 12 -4.39 -31.24 28.57
CA PHE A 12 -5.54 -31.02 27.68
C PHE A 12 -6.02 -29.57 27.67
N ALA A 13 -6.02 -28.88 28.82
CA ALA A 13 -6.37 -27.46 28.87
C ALA A 13 -5.37 -26.58 28.09
N LEU A 14 -4.06 -26.89 28.14
CA LEU A 14 -3.04 -26.14 27.41
C LEU A 14 -3.07 -26.43 25.90
N VAL A 15 -3.37 -27.68 25.50
CA VAL A 15 -3.59 -28.05 24.10
C VAL A 15 -4.90 -27.47 23.58
N ALA A 16 -5.97 -27.42 24.38
CA ALA A 16 -7.23 -26.77 23.98
C ALA A 16 -7.07 -25.25 23.83
N ILE A 17 -6.27 -24.58 24.69
CA ILE A 17 -5.97 -23.15 24.55
C ILE A 17 -5.06 -22.88 23.33
N LEU A 18 -4.21 -23.83 22.93
CA LEU A 18 -3.43 -23.76 21.68
C LEU A 18 -4.25 -24.11 20.42
N VAL A 19 -5.31 -24.91 20.56
CA VAL A 19 -6.19 -25.35 19.45
C VAL A 19 -7.35 -24.37 19.19
N ILE A 20 -7.62 -23.41 20.10
CA ILE A 20 -8.61 -22.35 19.87
C ILE A 20 -8.08 -21.22 18.94
N CYS A 21 -6.78 -21.20 18.61
CA CYS A 21 -6.21 -20.23 17.66
C CYS A 21 -6.31 -20.68 16.18
N THR A 22 -7.10 -21.70 15.85
CA THR A 22 -7.39 -22.08 14.45
C THR A 22 -8.81 -21.73 14.02
N ALA A 23 -9.58 -20.99 14.84
CA ALA A 23 -10.74 -20.30 14.32
C ALA A 23 -10.22 -19.29 13.29
N GLY A 24 -10.38 -19.62 12.00
CA GLY A 24 -9.92 -18.81 10.88
C GLY A 24 -10.37 -17.38 11.08
N TYR A 25 -9.42 -16.51 11.42
CA TYR A 25 -9.67 -15.10 11.54
C TYR A 25 -10.08 -14.61 10.14
N SER A 26 -11.36 -14.28 9.99
CA SER A 26 -11.91 -13.84 8.71
C SER A 26 -11.31 -12.47 8.38
N PRO A 27 -10.77 -12.29 7.17
CA PRO A 27 -10.17 -11.02 6.79
C PRO A 27 -11.21 -9.90 6.84
N TYR A 28 -10.77 -8.70 7.19
CA TYR A 28 -11.66 -7.54 7.21
C TYR A 28 -12.13 -7.22 5.79
N THR A 29 -13.45 -7.09 5.61
CA THR A 29 -14.00 -6.63 4.33
C THR A 29 -13.84 -5.12 4.21
N VAL A 30 -12.87 -4.69 3.38
CA VAL A 30 -12.64 -3.27 3.09
C VAL A 30 -13.73 -2.73 2.19
N LYS A 31 -14.35 -1.63 2.62
CA LYS A 31 -15.33 -0.87 1.86
C LYS A 31 -14.82 0.55 1.67
N ALA A 32 -15.10 1.12 0.51
CA ALA A 32 -14.76 2.51 0.26
C ALA A 32 -15.54 3.44 1.19
N GLU A 33 -14.82 4.34 1.84
CA GLU A 33 -15.39 5.30 2.77
C GLU A 33 -15.84 6.57 2.04
N SER A 34 -17.07 7.01 2.36
CA SER A 34 -17.69 8.20 1.76
C SER A 34 -17.12 9.50 2.33
N GLY A 35 -17.08 10.58 1.53
CA GLY A 35 -16.78 11.93 2.02
C GLY A 35 -15.31 12.32 2.12
N GLY A 36 -14.38 11.49 1.64
CA GLY A 36 -12.96 11.84 1.55
C GLY A 36 -12.35 11.38 0.23
N THR A 37 -12.55 12.16 -0.82
CA THR A 37 -11.91 11.96 -2.14
C THR A 37 -10.74 12.93 -2.30
N CYS A 38 -9.83 12.60 -3.20
CA CYS A 38 -8.73 13.52 -3.54
C CYS A 38 -9.22 14.83 -4.15
N GLN A 39 -10.34 14.83 -4.87
CA GLN A 39 -10.98 16.05 -5.36
C GLN A 39 -11.54 16.91 -4.21
N ALA A 40 -12.19 16.30 -3.22
CA ALA A 40 -12.68 17.02 -2.04
C ALA A 40 -11.52 17.62 -1.24
N ALA A 41 -10.44 16.85 -1.05
CA ALA A 41 -9.22 17.32 -0.39
C ALA A 41 -8.53 18.47 -1.17
N TYR A 42 -8.57 18.43 -2.50
CA TYR A 42 -8.06 19.50 -3.35
C TYR A 42 -8.85 20.81 -3.18
N GLY A 43 -10.17 20.71 -2.96
CA GLY A 43 -11.03 21.84 -2.64
C GLY A 43 -11.61 22.57 -3.84
N ALA A 44 -11.54 21.99 -5.04
CA ALA A 44 -12.21 22.48 -6.25
C ALA A 44 -12.41 21.34 -7.27
N SER A 45 -13.27 21.56 -8.27
CA SER A 45 -13.32 20.67 -9.44
C SER A 45 -12.22 21.06 -10.44
N PRO A 46 -11.33 20.14 -10.84
CA PRO A 46 -10.32 20.42 -11.85
C PRO A 46 -10.98 20.72 -13.20
N THR A 47 -10.43 21.69 -13.95
CA THR A 47 -10.94 22.07 -15.28
C THR A 47 -10.48 21.11 -16.37
N SER A 48 -9.34 20.46 -16.19
CA SER A 48 -8.80 19.42 -17.07
C SER A 48 -8.02 18.41 -16.24
N LEU A 49 -8.00 17.15 -16.70
CA LEU A 49 -7.21 16.08 -16.12
C LEU A 49 -6.19 15.60 -17.17
N PRO A 50 -4.92 15.38 -16.81
CA PRO A 50 -4.02 14.62 -17.65
C PRO A 50 -4.46 13.15 -17.68
N GLU A 51 -4.11 12.44 -18.75
CA GLU A 51 -4.53 11.05 -19.06
C GLU A 51 -4.31 10.05 -17.90
N TRP A 52 -3.33 10.31 -17.03
CA TRP A 52 -3.01 9.44 -15.91
C TRP A 52 -3.85 9.68 -14.65
N LEU A 53 -4.56 10.81 -14.61
CA LEU A 53 -5.57 11.13 -13.60
C LEU A 53 -7.00 10.87 -14.10
N GLU A 54 -7.16 10.53 -15.37
CA GLU A 54 -8.47 10.20 -15.92
C GLU A 54 -8.97 8.83 -15.40
N PRO A 55 -10.29 8.68 -15.23
CA PRO A 55 -10.87 7.38 -14.95
C PRO A 55 -10.71 6.47 -16.17
N THR A 56 -10.41 5.19 -15.94
CA THR A 56 -10.52 4.15 -16.98
C THR A 56 -11.75 3.29 -16.71
N GLN A 57 -12.31 2.70 -17.78
CA GLN A 57 -13.53 1.88 -17.69
C GLN A 57 -13.23 0.39 -17.95
N SER A 58 -12.07 0.05 -18.52
CA SER A 58 -11.71 -1.31 -18.90
C SER A 58 -10.37 -1.73 -18.29
N ASN A 59 -10.26 -3.02 -17.96
CA ASN A 59 -8.99 -3.64 -17.58
C ASN A 59 -7.94 -3.55 -18.71
N MET A 60 -8.38 -3.56 -19.97
CA MET A 60 -7.47 -3.43 -21.12
C MET A 60 -6.70 -2.10 -21.09
N ASP A 61 -7.37 -1.02 -20.65
CA ASP A 61 -6.79 0.32 -20.53
C ASP A 61 -5.80 0.43 -19.35
N LEU A 62 -5.79 -0.57 -18.45
CA LEU A 62 -4.84 -0.67 -17.35
C LEU A 62 -3.69 -1.63 -17.65
N SER A 63 -3.86 -2.56 -18.58
CA SER A 63 -2.87 -3.61 -18.83
C SER A 63 -1.51 -3.01 -19.22
N THR A 64 -0.44 -3.57 -18.66
CA THR A 64 0.94 -3.13 -18.89
C THR A 64 1.82 -4.33 -19.25
N THR A 65 2.96 -4.06 -19.89
CA THR A 65 3.95 -5.07 -20.26
C THR A 65 5.34 -4.76 -19.70
N TYR A 66 5.38 -4.03 -18.59
CA TYR A 66 6.63 -3.60 -17.98
C TYR A 66 7.48 -4.80 -17.57
N ARG A 67 8.78 -4.63 -17.77
CA ARG A 67 9.78 -5.53 -17.24
C ARG A 67 9.97 -5.23 -15.75
N TYR A 68 9.77 -6.25 -14.91
CA TYR A 68 9.91 -6.17 -13.47
C TYR A 68 10.91 -7.19 -12.96
N ASP A 69 12.16 -6.77 -12.77
CA ASP A 69 13.27 -7.66 -12.40
C ASP A 69 13.07 -8.30 -11.01
N LEU A 70 12.48 -7.57 -10.06
CA LEU A 70 12.15 -8.13 -8.75
C LEU A 70 11.11 -9.26 -8.91
N LEU A 71 10.06 -9.01 -9.68
CA LEU A 71 9.00 -9.98 -9.92
C LEU A 71 9.53 -11.20 -10.66
N SER A 72 10.28 -11.01 -11.75
CA SER A 72 10.95 -12.09 -12.49
C SER A 72 11.83 -12.94 -11.58
N GLY A 73 12.63 -12.31 -10.70
CA GLY A 73 13.42 -13.03 -9.70
C GLY A 73 12.55 -13.84 -8.73
N LYS A 74 11.45 -13.27 -8.24
CA LYS A 74 10.51 -13.98 -7.35
C LYS A 74 9.82 -15.16 -8.02
N LEU A 75 9.39 -15.02 -9.28
CA LEU A 75 8.77 -16.09 -10.06
C LEU A 75 9.73 -17.28 -10.23
N LEU A 76 11.01 -17.03 -10.48
CA LEU A 76 12.04 -18.09 -10.57
C LEU A 76 12.35 -18.70 -9.21
N LEU A 77 12.60 -17.88 -8.18
CA LEU A 77 12.97 -18.33 -6.84
C LEU A 77 11.90 -19.21 -6.19
N THR A 78 10.63 -18.94 -6.50
CA THR A 78 9.49 -19.69 -5.97
C THR A 78 9.09 -20.88 -6.82
N GLY A 79 9.74 -21.09 -7.97
CA GLY A 79 9.43 -22.16 -8.91
C GLY A 79 8.09 -21.98 -9.64
N LEU A 80 7.49 -20.79 -9.58
CA LEU A 80 6.31 -20.44 -10.40
C LEU A 80 6.66 -20.40 -11.90
N VAL A 81 7.91 -20.11 -12.22
CA VAL A 81 8.49 -20.28 -13.56
C VAL A 81 9.68 -21.23 -13.45
N ASP A 82 9.73 -22.23 -14.32
CA ASP A 82 10.88 -23.13 -14.40
C ASP A 82 12.03 -22.47 -15.17
N GLY A 83 13.10 -22.13 -14.46
CA GLY A 83 14.32 -21.60 -15.04
C GLY A 83 15.33 -22.66 -15.48
N SER A 84 15.01 -23.95 -15.43
CA SER A 84 15.98 -25.05 -15.67
C SER A 84 16.72 -24.99 -17.01
N SER A 85 16.15 -24.35 -18.03
CA SER A 85 16.77 -24.13 -19.33
C SER A 85 17.85 -23.03 -19.33
N CYS A 86 17.91 -22.21 -18.28
CA CYS A 86 18.84 -21.11 -18.15
C CYS A 86 20.08 -21.46 -17.29
N PRO A 87 21.26 -20.86 -17.57
CA PRO A 87 22.39 -20.90 -16.66
C PRO A 87 21.97 -20.45 -15.26
N SER A 88 22.43 -21.19 -14.24
CA SER A 88 22.09 -20.94 -12.82
C SER A 88 20.58 -20.83 -12.56
N ARG A 89 19.76 -21.58 -13.33
CA ARG A 89 18.30 -21.52 -13.29
C ARG A 89 17.72 -20.13 -13.55
N GLY A 90 18.42 -19.29 -14.30
CA GLY A 90 17.99 -17.93 -14.63
C GLY A 90 18.29 -16.88 -13.57
N LEU A 91 19.09 -17.21 -12.54
CA LEU A 91 19.38 -16.31 -11.42
C LEU A 91 20.87 -15.96 -11.33
N ASN A 92 21.15 -14.75 -10.86
CA ASN A 92 22.45 -14.30 -10.37
C ASN A 92 22.64 -14.75 -8.90
N LEU A 93 23.86 -14.57 -8.38
CA LEU A 93 24.20 -14.97 -7.00
C LEU A 93 23.41 -14.23 -5.92
N ASP A 94 22.97 -13.01 -6.21
CA ASP A 94 22.15 -12.18 -5.31
C ASP A 94 20.64 -12.49 -5.40
N GLY A 95 20.25 -13.46 -6.24
CA GLY A 95 18.85 -13.83 -6.47
C GLY A 95 18.11 -12.91 -7.46
N SER A 96 18.77 -11.91 -8.05
CA SER A 96 18.22 -11.18 -9.19
C SER A 96 18.20 -12.06 -10.44
N PRO A 97 17.27 -11.86 -11.39
CA PRO A 97 17.25 -12.64 -12.62
C PRO A 97 18.43 -12.23 -13.54
N ASN A 98 19.04 -13.21 -14.20
CA ASN A 98 19.97 -12.96 -15.30
C ASN A 98 19.20 -12.74 -16.63
N ALA A 99 19.91 -12.43 -17.72
CA ALA A 99 19.27 -12.17 -19.02
C ALA A 99 18.34 -13.31 -19.48
N CYS A 100 18.80 -14.57 -19.39
CA CYS A 100 17.96 -15.72 -19.72
C CYS A 100 16.75 -15.84 -18.77
N GLY A 101 16.96 -15.59 -17.48
CA GLY A 101 15.87 -15.56 -16.48
C GLY A 101 14.79 -14.54 -16.79
N LEU A 102 15.18 -13.35 -17.25
CA LEU A 102 14.25 -12.31 -17.69
C LEU A 102 13.47 -12.74 -18.93
N ASP A 103 14.12 -13.40 -19.87
CA ASP A 103 13.47 -13.88 -21.09
C ASP A 103 12.45 -14.98 -20.78
N VAL A 104 12.81 -15.99 -19.98
CA VAL A 104 11.90 -17.11 -19.67
C VAL A 104 10.75 -16.72 -18.75
N THR A 105 10.89 -15.65 -17.97
CA THR A 105 9.82 -15.15 -17.09
C THR A 105 8.89 -14.16 -17.76
N ARG A 106 9.22 -13.64 -18.95
CA ARG A 106 8.55 -12.50 -19.59
C ARG A 106 7.02 -12.62 -19.60
N GLU A 107 6.48 -13.72 -20.13
CA GLU A 107 5.02 -13.92 -20.25
C GLU A 107 4.34 -14.04 -18.89
N GLN A 108 5.00 -14.70 -17.92
CA GLN A 108 4.45 -14.82 -16.57
C GLN A 108 4.51 -13.49 -15.81
N THR A 109 5.53 -12.66 -16.04
CA THR A 109 5.63 -11.29 -15.49
C THR A 109 4.51 -10.40 -16.04
N ILE A 110 4.16 -10.53 -17.32
CA ILE A 110 3.02 -9.81 -17.92
C ILE A 110 1.69 -10.32 -17.34
N THR A 111 1.52 -11.64 -17.23
CA THR A 111 0.31 -12.21 -16.63
C THR A 111 0.14 -11.78 -15.17
N TRP A 112 1.22 -11.84 -14.40
CA TRP A 112 1.21 -11.56 -12.96
C TRP A 112 0.96 -10.09 -12.65
N GLN A 113 1.55 -9.15 -13.40
CA GLN A 113 1.33 -7.71 -13.16
C GLN A 113 -0.11 -7.28 -13.48
N ASN A 114 -0.80 -7.98 -14.38
CA ASN A 114 -2.15 -7.63 -14.83
C ASN A 114 -3.26 -8.40 -14.11
N GLN A 115 -2.94 -9.41 -13.30
CA GLN A 115 -3.95 -10.20 -12.58
C GLN A 115 -4.77 -9.35 -11.59
N TYR A 116 -4.19 -8.26 -11.08
CA TYR A 116 -4.85 -7.36 -10.13
C TYR A 116 -5.68 -6.25 -10.80
N ASP A 117 -5.73 -6.17 -12.13
CA ASP A 117 -6.37 -5.05 -12.84
C ASP A 117 -7.85 -4.90 -12.48
N SER A 118 -8.57 -6.01 -12.35
CA SER A 118 -9.98 -5.99 -11.97
C SER A 118 -10.20 -5.43 -10.55
N VAL A 119 -9.36 -5.83 -9.59
CA VAL A 119 -9.49 -5.31 -8.22
C VAL A 119 -9.03 -3.86 -8.15
N ILE A 120 -7.97 -3.48 -8.87
CA ILE A 120 -7.51 -2.08 -8.99
C ILE A 120 -8.64 -1.21 -9.53
N LEU A 121 -9.27 -1.61 -10.63
CA LEU A 121 -10.38 -0.87 -11.23
C LEU A 121 -11.55 -0.71 -10.26
N SER A 122 -11.98 -1.81 -9.62
CA SER A 122 -13.09 -1.78 -8.66
C SER A 122 -12.79 -0.93 -7.42
N ALA A 123 -11.56 -1.00 -6.90
CA ALA A 123 -11.12 -0.23 -5.75
C ALA A 123 -11.02 1.26 -6.11
N ALA A 124 -10.49 1.58 -7.29
CA ALA A 124 -10.40 2.93 -7.82
C ALA A 124 -11.78 3.58 -7.97
N GLN A 125 -12.72 2.89 -8.62
CA GLN A 125 -14.09 3.35 -8.82
C GLN A 125 -14.82 3.57 -7.50
N SER A 126 -14.67 2.65 -6.55
CA SER A 126 -15.34 2.77 -5.25
C SER A 126 -14.81 3.94 -4.42
N ASN A 127 -13.53 4.32 -4.63
CA ASN A 127 -12.83 5.35 -3.86
C ASN A 127 -12.66 6.70 -4.60
N ASP A 128 -13.22 6.85 -5.79
CA ASP A 128 -13.02 8.00 -6.68
C ASP A 128 -11.52 8.33 -6.92
N LEU A 129 -10.71 7.29 -7.18
CA LEU A 129 -9.28 7.41 -7.46
C LEU A 129 -8.97 7.10 -8.94
N PRO A 130 -7.89 7.67 -9.51
CA PRO A 130 -7.39 7.24 -10.80
C PRO A 130 -6.81 5.81 -10.73
N PRO A 131 -7.30 4.84 -11.51
CA PRO A 131 -6.84 3.45 -11.43
C PRO A 131 -5.39 3.29 -11.91
N LYS A 132 -4.94 4.09 -12.89
CA LYS A 132 -3.53 4.13 -13.33
C LYS A 132 -2.58 4.49 -12.18
N ILE A 133 -3.02 5.32 -11.23
CA ILE A 133 -2.22 5.70 -10.07
C ILE A 133 -2.04 4.54 -9.11
N ILE A 134 -3.12 3.82 -8.78
CA ILE A 134 -3.03 2.64 -7.91
C ILE A 134 -2.08 1.62 -8.54
N LYS A 135 -2.22 1.37 -9.85
CA LYS A 135 -1.35 0.44 -10.58
C LYS A 135 0.11 0.88 -10.58
N ALA A 136 0.38 2.15 -10.85
CA ALA A 136 1.73 2.72 -10.84
C ALA A 136 2.38 2.62 -9.46
N VAL A 137 1.65 2.91 -8.38
CA VAL A 137 2.15 2.74 -7.01
C VAL A 137 2.53 1.28 -6.75
N ILE A 138 1.70 0.30 -7.12
CA ILE A 138 2.04 -1.12 -6.96
C ILE A 138 3.31 -1.49 -7.76
N GLY A 139 3.44 -0.97 -8.99
CA GLY A 139 4.62 -1.18 -9.83
C GLY A 139 5.90 -0.63 -9.19
N VAL A 140 5.86 0.58 -8.61
CA VAL A 140 6.99 1.21 -7.93
C VAL A 140 7.32 0.52 -6.60
N GLU A 141 6.31 0.15 -5.82
CA GLU A 141 6.48 -0.35 -4.46
C GLU A 141 6.93 -1.81 -4.44
N SER A 142 6.18 -2.69 -5.12
CA SER A 142 6.37 -4.14 -4.98
C SER A 142 6.67 -4.85 -6.29
N GLN A 143 6.60 -4.13 -7.42
CA GLN A 143 6.59 -4.75 -8.74
C GLN A 143 5.56 -5.89 -8.82
N PHE A 144 4.40 -5.70 -8.18
CA PHE A 144 3.31 -6.67 -8.07
C PHE A 144 3.62 -7.96 -7.27
N TRP A 145 4.72 -8.03 -6.52
CA TRP A 145 4.95 -9.14 -5.59
C TRP A 145 4.30 -8.87 -4.22
N PRO A 146 3.24 -9.60 -3.81
CA PRO A 146 2.39 -9.19 -2.69
C PRO A 146 2.94 -9.59 -1.31
N ALA A 147 3.99 -10.42 -1.24
CA ALA A 147 4.51 -10.92 0.03
C ALA A 147 5.14 -9.82 0.89
N ALA A 148 5.06 -9.98 2.21
CA ALA A 148 5.69 -9.07 3.15
C ALA A 148 7.22 -9.15 3.18
N ASN A 149 7.86 -8.02 3.46
CA ASN A 149 9.22 -7.94 3.96
C ASN A 149 9.21 -7.42 5.41
N TRP A 150 8.97 -8.32 6.36
CA TRP A 150 8.90 -7.99 7.78
C TRP A 150 10.21 -7.43 8.38
N ILE A 151 11.36 -7.67 7.74
CA ILE A 151 12.64 -7.09 8.17
C ILE A 151 12.67 -5.59 7.89
N ARG A 152 12.13 -5.17 6.73
CA ARG A 152 12.00 -3.75 6.36
C ARG A 152 10.72 -3.10 6.89
N GLY A 153 9.75 -3.92 7.32
CA GLY A 153 8.43 -3.46 7.72
C GLY A 153 7.57 -3.03 6.53
N GLU A 154 7.80 -3.58 5.34
CA GLU A 154 7.12 -3.24 4.09
C GLU A 154 6.16 -4.37 3.71
N ILE A 155 4.84 -4.15 3.78
CA ILE A 155 3.83 -5.21 3.72
C ILE A 155 2.86 -5.02 2.55
N GLY A 156 2.59 -6.10 1.82
CA GLY A 156 1.61 -6.11 0.73
C GLY A 156 2.06 -5.40 -0.55
N LEU A 157 1.16 -5.29 -1.52
CA LEU A 157 1.43 -4.70 -2.84
C LEU A 157 1.82 -3.22 -2.80
N GLY A 158 1.34 -2.48 -1.80
CA GLY A 158 1.71 -1.07 -1.56
C GLY A 158 2.93 -0.89 -0.65
N GLN A 159 3.56 -1.97 -0.17
CA GLN A 159 4.68 -1.93 0.79
C GLN A 159 4.38 -1.08 2.04
N MET A 160 3.16 -1.23 2.58
CA MET A 160 2.70 -0.43 3.72
C MET A 160 3.57 -0.68 4.96
N THR A 161 3.95 0.40 5.62
CA THR A 161 4.67 0.39 6.90
C THR A 161 3.75 0.63 8.10
N GLU A 162 4.26 0.51 9.32
CA GLU A 162 3.52 0.90 10.53
C GLU A 162 3.02 2.36 10.46
N PHE A 163 3.79 3.27 9.85
CA PHE A 163 3.37 4.66 9.64
C PHE A 163 2.29 4.80 8.55
N GLY A 164 2.32 3.94 7.53
CA GLY A 164 1.23 3.85 6.54
C GLY A 164 -0.07 3.37 7.19
N ALA A 165 0.00 2.37 8.06
CA ALA A 165 -1.13 1.90 8.86
C ALA A 165 -1.64 3.00 9.81
N ASP A 166 -0.74 3.76 10.42
CA ASP A 166 -1.09 4.92 11.24
C ASP A 166 -1.84 5.99 10.42
N LEU A 167 -1.35 6.32 9.22
CA LEU A 167 -1.97 7.26 8.28
C LEU A 167 -3.41 6.86 7.94
N VAL A 168 -3.63 5.62 7.48
CA VAL A 168 -4.97 5.19 7.07
C VAL A 168 -5.94 5.17 8.25
N LEU A 169 -5.54 4.66 9.42
CA LEU A 169 -6.39 4.64 10.62
C LEU A 169 -6.74 6.04 11.14
N THR A 170 -5.93 7.06 10.80
CA THR A 170 -6.18 8.45 11.18
C THR A 170 -7.21 9.12 10.32
N TRP A 171 -7.04 8.95 9.01
CA TRP A 171 -7.67 9.80 8.01
C TRP A 171 -8.86 9.11 7.34
N ARG A 172 -9.08 7.83 7.62
CA ARG A 172 -10.21 7.01 7.16
C ARG A 172 -10.99 6.49 8.38
N PRO A 173 -11.83 7.32 9.01
CA PRO A 173 -12.54 6.94 10.23
C PRO A 173 -13.46 5.72 10.07
N GLU A 174 -14.14 5.52 8.94
CA GLU A 174 -14.95 4.31 8.72
C GLU A 174 -14.07 3.06 8.61
N TYR A 175 -12.93 3.15 7.92
CA TYR A 175 -11.94 2.06 7.86
C TYR A 175 -11.42 1.72 9.27
N PHE A 176 -11.04 2.75 10.05
CA PHE A 176 -10.65 2.59 11.45
C PHE A 176 -11.75 1.91 12.28
N GLN A 177 -13.01 2.34 12.15
CA GLN A 177 -14.13 1.75 12.89
C GLN A 177 -14.35 0.28 12.52
N GLY A 178 -14.08 -0.11 11.29
CA GLY A 178 -14.08 -1.50 10.86
C GLY A 178 -13.03 -2.34 11.58
N ILE A 179 -11.75 -1.95 11.46
CA ILE A 179 -10.61 -2.64 12.07
C ILE A 179 -10.75 -2.68 13.60
N CYS A 180 -11.15 -1.58 14.21
CA CYS A 180 -11.34 -1.51 15.65
C CYS A 180 -12.44 -2.48 16.12
N ARG A 181 -13.59 -2.56 15.43
CA ARG A 181 -14.67 -3.49 15.78
C ARG A 181 -14.26 -4.94 15.61
N GLN A 182 -13.41 -5.24 14.64
CA GLN A 182 -12.84 -6.58 14.47
C GLN A 182 -11.91 -6.95 15.64
N ALA A 183 -11.17 -5.98 16.17
CA ALA A 183 -10.26 -6.17 17.29
C ALA A 183 -10.97 -6.31 18.64
N PHE A 184 -11.97 -5.46 18.90
CA PHE A 184 -12.52 -5.24 20.25
C PHE A 184 -14.05 -5.39 20.34
N GLY A 185 -14.73 -5.69 19.24
CA GLY A 185 -16.18 -5.64 19.14
C GLY A 185 -16.73 -4.21 19.18
N ASN A 186 -18.07 -4.07 19.21
CA ASN A 186 -18.74 -2.78 19.10
C ASN A 186 -18.48 -1.83 20.29
N GLY A 187 -18.16 -2.35 21.48
CA GLY A 187 -17.97 -1.55 22.69
C GLY A 187 -16.62 -0.87 22.81
N GLY A 188 -15.61 -1.30 22.04
CA GLY A 188 -14.22 -0.82 22.18
C GLY A 188 -13.85 0.41 21.34
N CYS A 189 -14.75 0.93 20.51
CA CYS A 189 -14.42 1.85 19.41
C CYS A 189 -15.12 3.21 19.48
N SER A 190 -15.53 3.64 20.68
CA SER A 190 -16.28 4.88 20.88
C SER A 190 -15.46 6.16 20.71
N ALA A 191 -14.13 6.07 20.75
CA ALA A 191 -13.22 7.20 20.54
C ALA A 191 -12.57 7.11 19.15
N GLY A 192 -12.25 8.27 18.57
CA GLY A 192 -11.45 8.32 17.33
C GLY A 192 -10.03 7.78 17.55
N TYR A 193 -9.42 7.22 16.51
CA TYR A 193 -8.11 6.54 16.56
C TYR A 193 -7.04 7.32 17.34
N ARG A 194 -6.98 8.65 17.18
CA ARG A 194 -5.98 9.53 17.82
C ARG A 194 -6.15 9.73 19.32
N PHE A 195 -7.32 9.42 19.85
CA PHE A 195 -7.63 9.53 21.27
C PHE A 195 -7.44 8.19 22.00
N LEU A 196 -7.12 7.11 21.29
CA LEU A 196 -6.75 5.84 21.89
C LEU A 196 -5.34 5.91 22.49
N ASP A 197 -5.08 5.10 23.51
CA ASP A 197 -3.73 4.98 24.05
C ASP A 197 -2.76 4.37 23.02
N LEU A 198 -1.46 4.63 23.19
CA LEU A 198 -0.45 4.21 22.23
C LEU A 198 -0.38 2.70 22.03
N SER A 199 -0.69 1.90 23.06
CA SER A 199 -0.64 0.43 22.94
C SER A 199 -1.79 -0.07 22.07
N THR A 200 -2.98 0.48 22.25
CA THR A 200 -4.15 0.22 21.39
C THR A 200 -3.89 0.67 19.96
N GLN A 201 -3.31 1.86 19.76
CA GLN A 201 -2.97 2.32 18.41
C GLN A 201 -1.98 1.39 17.71
N ARG A 202 -0.95 0.90 18.42
CA ARG A 202 0.03 -0.05 17.88
C ARG A 202 -0.60 -1.41 17.55
N LEU A 203 -1.51 -1.90 18.38
CA LEU A 203 -2.23 -3.13 18.11
C LEU A 203 -3.03 -3.00 16.80
N LEU A 204 -3.82 -1.93 16.65
CA LEU A 204 -4.63 -1.72 15.45
C LEU A 204 -3.77 -1.58 14.18
N ARG A 205 -2.61 -0.90 14.27
CA ARG A 205 -1.63 -0.85 13.17
C ARG A 205 -1.13 -2.23 12.78
N GLY A 206 -0.74 -3.04 13.77
CA GLY A 206 -0.32 -4.43 13.53
C GLY A 206 -1.42 -5.29 12.91
N LEU A 207 -2.68 -5.09 13.29
CA LEU A 207 -3.82 -5.75 12.67
C LEU A 207 -3.94 -5.39 11.20
N VAL A 208 -3.92 -4.09 10.84
CA VAL A 208 -3.94 -3.65 9.43
C VAL A 208 -2.82 -4.32 8.62
N LEU A 209 -1.59 -4.31 9.12
CA LEU A 209 -0.46 -4.94 8.43
C LEU A 209 -0.67 -6.45 8.25
N ARG A 210 -1.20 -7.14 9.27
CA ARG A 210 -1.47 -8.58 9.19
C ARG A 210 -2.57 -8.92 8.18
N GLU A 211 -3.58 -8.07 8.01
CA GLU A 211 -4.66 -8.27 7.03
C GLU A 211 -4.12 -8.31 5.60
N ILE A 212 -3.17 -7.42 5.29
CA ILE A 212 -2.61 -7.26 3.93
C ILE A 212 -1.36 -8.09 3.68
N ASP A 213 -0.91 -8.89 4.65
CA ASP A 213 0.23 -9.79 4.47
C ASP A 213 -0.19 -11.02 3.65
N ALA A 214 0.21 -11.02 2.38
CA ALA A 214 -0.05 -12.11 1.45
C ALA A 214 0.95 -13.28 1.56
N THR A 215 1.91 -13.28 2.51
CA THR A 215 2.81 -14.42 2.69
C THR A 215 2.03 -15.66 3.14
N CYS A 216 2.15 -16.74 2.38
CA CYS A 216 1.45 -18.00 2.63
C CYS A 216 2.34 -19.20 2.30
N PRO A 217 3.00 -19.83 3.29
CA PRO A 217 3.94 -20.94 3.07
C PRO A 217 3.35 -22.16 2.36
N THR A 218 2.03 -22.34 2.45
CA THR A 218 1.31 -23.47 1.85
C THR A 218 0.69 -23.13 0.49
N CYS A 219 0.70 -21.86 0.07
CA CYS A 219 0.12 -21.44 -1.20
C CYS A 219 1.12 -21.61 -2.35
N PRO A 220 0.64 -21.78 -3.60
CA PRO A 220 1.51 -21.75 -4.78
C PRO A 220 2.40 -20.50 -4.79
N GLY A 221 3.70 -20.69 -4.96
CA GLY A 221 4.68 -19.61 -4.96
C GLY A 221 4.85 -18.88 -3.62
N GLY A 222 4.29 -19.40 -2.53
CA GLY A 222 4.43 -18.81 -1.19
C GLY A 222 3.55 -17.56 -0.96
N VAL A 223 2.57 -17.30 -1.82
CA VAL A 223 1.71 -16.11 -1.74
C VAL A 223 0.22 -16.41 -1.87
N ASP A 224 -0.59 -15.65 -1.15
CA ASP A 224 -2.06 -15.68 -1.20
C ASP A 224 -2.57 -14.51 -2.06
N ILE A 225 -3.17 -14.84 -3.21
CA ILE A 225 -3.65 -13.85 -4.17
C ILE A 225 -4.86 -13.07 -3.63
N GLU A 226 -5.75 -13.70 -2.87
CA GLU A 226 -6.92 -13.03 -2.29
C GLU A 226 -6.49 -11.98 -1.27
N ARG A 227 -5.44 -12.26 -0.49
CA ARG A 227 -4.81 -11.24 0.37
C ARG A 227 -4.11 -10.16 -0.42
N GLY A 228 -3.53 -10.49 -1.58
CA GLY A 228 -3.05 -9.49 -2.54
C GLY A 228 -4.16 -8.54 -2.97
N GLU A 229 -5.34 -9.05 -3.32
CA GLU A 229 -6.50 -8.21 -3.67
C GLU A 229 -6.96 -7.33 -2.51
N LEU A 230 -6.95 -7.86 -1.28
CA LEU A 230 -7.23 -7.08 -0.08
C LEU A 230 -6.21 -5.93 0.09
N ALA A 231 -4.92 -6.20 -0.13
CA ALA A 231 -3.87 -5.18 -0.09
C ALA A 231 -4.11 -4.05 -1.10
N VAL A 232 -4.66 -4.33 -2.29
CA VAL A 232 -5.07 -3.30 -3.26
C VAL A 232 -6.16 -2.40 -2.69
N ARG A 233 -7.17 -2.97 -2.03
CA ARG A 233 -8.28 -2.19 -1.43
C ARG A 233 -7.78 -1.29 -0.29
N VAL A 234 -6.89 -1.82 0.56
CA VAL A 234 -6.27 -1.02 1.64
C VAL A 234 -5.36 0.06 1.06
N LEU A 235 -4.65 -0.20 -0.05
CA LEU A 235 -3.86 0.82 -0.74
C LEU A 235 -4.74 1.98 -1.24
N ALA A 236 -5.93 1.70 -1.79
CA ALA A 236 -6.87 2.74 -2.20
C ALA A 236 -7.27 3.65 -1.01
N GLU A 237 -7.65 3.07 0.14
CA GLU A 237 -7.91 3.84 1.36
C GLU A 237 -6.68 4.66 1.81
N SER A 238 -5.49 4.10 1.66
CA SER A 238 -4.23 4.76 2.04
C SER A 238 -3.90 5.96 1.16
N LEU A 239 -4.21 5.89 -0.14
CA LEU A 239 -4.06 7.02 -1.05
C LEU A 239 -5.07 8.14 -0.73
N ASN A 240 -6.33 7.80 -0.45
CA ASN A 240 -7.32 8.78 0.02
C ASN A 240 -6.95 9.40 1.38
N ALA A 241 -6.37 8.61 2.28
CA ALA A 241 -5.78 9.11 3.53
C ALA A 241 -4.66 10.12 3.26
N SER A 242 -3.77 9.81 2.31
CA SER A 242 -2.71 10.71 1.88
C SER A 242 -3.26 12.00 1.25
N CYS A 243 -4.34 11.94 0.46
CA CYS A 243 -5.01 13.12 -0.07
C CYS A 243 -5.49 14.06 1.04
N SER A 244 -6.20 13.52 2.02
CA SER A 244 -6.70 14.28 3.16
C SER A 244 -5.57 14.89 3.99
N GLN A 245 -4.52 14.11 4.24
CA GLN A 245 -3.34 14.58 4.97
C GLN A 245 -2.58 15.67 4.21
N SER A 246 -2.38 15.53 2.89
CA SER A 246 -1.71 16.53 2.06
C SER A 246 -2.45 17.87 2.04
N ALA A 247 -3.79 17.84 1.94
CA ALA A 247 -4.59 19.06 2.05
C ALA A 247 -4.43 19.73 3.42
N ARG A 248 -4.41 18.94 4.50
CA ARG A 248 -4.13 19.46 5.85
C ARG A 248 -2.72 20.04 5.96
N VAL A 249 -1.72 19.36 5.40
CA VAL A 249 -0.32 19.82 5.41
C VAL A 249 -0.18 21.17 4.70
N ILE A 250 -0.79 21.33 3.52
CA ILE A 250 -0.83 22.61 2.81
C ILE A 250 -1.48 23.68 3.70
N SER A 251 -2.69 23.42 4.21
CA SER A 251 -3.42 24.37 5.04
C SER A 251 -2.64 24.79 6.29
N LEU A 252 -1.97 23.85 6.96
CA LEU A 252 -1.12 24.15 8.11
C LEU A 252 0.11 24.98 7.73
N ALA A 253 0.71 24.72 6.57
CA ALA A 253 1.93 25.39 6.17
C ALA A 253 1.70 26.81 5.63
N THR A 254 0.59 27.02 4.92
CA THR A 254 0.32 28.22 4.10
C THR A 254 -0.94 29.00 4.51
N GLY A 255 -1.86 28.38 5.25
CA GLY A 255 -3.18 28.94 5.53
C GLY A 255 -4.17 28.89 4.36
N GLN A 256 -3.82 28.23 3.25
CA GLN A 256 -4.61 28.18 2.02
C GLN A 256 -5.07 26.75 1.67
N THR A 257 -6.00 26.65 0.73
CA THR A 257 -6.44 25.37 0.13
C THR A 257 -5.49 24.93 -0.99
N PRO A 258 -5.39 23.63 -1.32
CA PRO A 258 -4.56 23.18 -2.43
C PRO A 258 -4.95 23.82 -3.77
N SER A 259 -6.25 23.92 -4.06
CA SER A 259 -6.78 24.49 -5.31
C SER A 259 -6.49 25.97 -5.54
N SER A 260 -6.16 26.74 -4.49
CA SER A 260 -5.79 28.15 -4.64
C SER A 260 -4.29 28.34 -4.90
N LEU A 261 -3.50 27.28 -4.77
CA LEU A 261 -2.05 27.32 -4.85
C LEU A 261 -1.51 26.61 -6.09
N MET A 262 -2.05 25.44 -6.44
CA MET A 262 -1.47 24.57 -7.45
C MET A 262 -2.52 23.85 -8.30
N SER A 263 -2.08 23.31 -9.43
CA SER A 263 -2.93 22.45 -10.26
C SER A 263 -3.31 21.15 -9.52
N TYR A 264 -4.39 20.50 -9.96
CA TYR A 264 -4.77 19.20 -9.42
C TYR A 264 -3.69 18.13 -9.68
N GLU A 265 -2.97 18.26 -10.79
CA GLU A 265 -1.86 17.39 -11.13
C GLU A 265 -0.68 17.55 -10.16
N ASP A 266 -0.28 18.79 -9.84
CA ASP A 266 0.74 19.07 -8.84
C ASP A 266 0.33 18.61 -7.44
N PHE A 267 -0.96 18.75 -7.11
CA PHE A 267 -1.51 18.24 -5.87
C PHE A 267 -1.36 16.72 -5.79
N TRP A 268 -1.66 15.99 -6.86
CA TRP A 268 -1.46 14.54 -6.90
C TRP A 268 0.00 14.11 -6.74
N ARG A 269 0.94 14.84 -7.33
CA ARG A 269 2.37 14.61 -7.08
C ARG A 269 2.72 14.80 -5.60
N LEU A 270 2.17 15.82 -4.96
CA LEU A 270 2.33 16.02 -3.52
C LEU A 270 1.70 14.88 -2.70
N VAL A 271 0.52 14.39 -3.07
CA VAL A 271 -0.16 13.25 -2.43
C VAL A 271 0.70 12.00 -2.47
N LEU A 272 1.26 11.67 -3.63
CA LEU A 272 2.14 10.51 -3.78
C LEU A 272 3.46 10.69 -3.01
N ALA A 273 4.01 11.91 -2.98
CA ALA A 273 5.20 12.21 -2.19
C ALA A 273 4.90 12.13 -0.69
N ASN A 274 3.70 12.51 -0.27
CA ASN A 274 3.24 12.36 1.11
C ASN A 274 3.03 10.89 1.49
N TYR A 275 2.50 10.08 0.57
CA TYR A 275 2.36 8.63 0.76
C TYR A 275 3.71 7.97 1.03
N HIS A 276 4.74 8.36 0.27
CA HIS A 276 6.08 7.77 0.37
C HIS A 276 6.96 8.38 1.47
N ALA A 277 7.12 9.71 1.49
CA ALA A 277 8.05 10.40 2.38
C ALA A 277 7.40 10.94 3.67
N GLY A 278 6.06 10.94 3.75
CA GLY A 278 5.31 11.37 4.91
C GLY A 278 5.12 12.89 5.06
N ALA A 279 4.13 13.24 5.87
CA ALA A 279 3.68 14.62 6.11
C ALA A 279 4.75 15.56 6.68
N GLY A 280 5.69 15.03 7.46
CA GLY A 280 6.79 15.84 8.00
C GLY A 280 7.68 16.38 6.89
N CYS A 281 8.04 15.52 5.92
CA CYS A 281 8.87 15.90 4.78
C CYS A 281 8.17 16.90 3.86
N THR A 282 6.91 16.63 3.51
CA THR A 282 6.13 17.51 2.63
C THR A 282 5.83 18.87 3.27
N TYR A 283 5.48 18.89 4.56
CA TYR A 283 5.28 20.14 5.32
C TYR A 283 6.52 21.03 5.30
N GLN A 284 7.70 20.46 5.61
CA GLN A 284 8.94 21.23 5.64
C GLN A 284 9.33 21.76 4.26
N ALA A 285 9.12 20.97 3.20
CA ALA A 285 9.35 21.41 1.82
C ALA A 285 8.44 22.58 1.47
N ILE A 286 7.13 22.49 1.74
CA ILE A 286 6.17 23.56 1.49
C ILE A 286 6.52 24.84 2.27
N ARG A 287 6.87 24.70 3.56
CA ARG A 287 7.26 25.85 4.41
C ARG A 287 8.46 26.60 3.87
N ARG A 288 9.43 25.91 3.27
CA ARG A 288 10.61 26.53 2.65
C ARG A 288 10.28 27.30 1.38
N VAL A 289 9.33 26.80 0.59
CA VAL A 289 8.83 27.50 -0.61
C VAL A 289 8.00 28.73 -0.21
N GLY A 290 7.25 28.65 0.87
CA GLY A 290 6.33 29.69 1.34
C GLY A 290 5.00 29.67 0.58
N THR A 291 5.05 29.91 -0.74
CA THR A 291 3.85 29.92 -1.62
C THR A 291 4.04 28.93 -2.77
N PRO A 292 3.84 27.62 -2.54
CA PRO A 292 4.12 26.61 -3.56
C PRO A 292 3.11 26.67 -4.70
N SER A 293 3.55 27.12 -5.88
CA SER A 293 2.69 27.19 -7.06
C SER A 293 2.80 25.99 -8.00
N SER A 294 3.74 25.07 -7.75
CA SER A 294 3.99 23.90 -8.58
C SER A 294 4.70 22.79 -7.81
N TRP A 295 4.56 21.54 -8.27
CA TRP A 295 5.31 20.41 -7.73
C TRP A 295 6.82 20.64 -7.77
N ASN A 296 7.35 21.19 -8.87
CA ASN A 296 8.80 21.42 -9.03
C ASN A 296 9.38 22.33 -7.94
N SER A 297 8.61 23.34 -7.52
CA SER A 297 9.03 24.22 -6.42
C SER A 297 9.14 23.46 -5.09
N ILE A 298 8.21 22.54 -4.81
CA ILE A 298 8.22 21.70 -3.61
C ILE A 298 9.35 20.67 -3.69
N ALA A 299 9.46 19.98 -4.83
CA ALA A 299 10.46 18.93 -5.05
C ALA A 299 11.89 19.44 -4.85
N ALA A 300 12.19 20.66 -5.31
CA ALA A 300 13.50 21.30 -5.14
C ALA A 300 13.83 21.67 -3.68
N ASN A 301 12.84 21.65 -2.77
CA ASN A 301 12.98 22.13 -1.40
C ASN A 301 12.90 21.03 -0.33
N PHE A 302 12.80 19.76 -0.73
CA PHE A 302 12.95 18.65 0.21
C PHE A 302 14.31 18.72 0.92
N SER A 303 14.30 18.44 2.23
CA SER A 303 15.54 18.30 2.99
C SER A 303 16.32 17.06 2.56
N ILE A 304 17.62 17.00 2.87
CA ILE A 304 18.49 15.87 2.51
C ILE A 304 17.90 14.52 3.00
N GLY A 305 17.30 14.48 4.19
CA GLY A 305 16.65 13.26 4.72
C GLY A 305 15.29 12.92 4.09
N CYS A 306 14.80 13.75 3.17
CA CYS A 306 13.48 13.62 2.54
C CYS A 306 13.55 13.62 1.00
N SER A 307 14.75 13.58 0.41
CA SER A 307 14.93 13.69 -1.03
C SER A 307 14.23 12.56 -1.79
N SER A 308 14.07 11.38 -1.17
CA SER A 308 13.37 10.22 -1.74
C SER A 308 11.93 10.54 -2.16
N GLY A 309 11.26 11.52 -1.53
CA GLY A 309 9.93 11.97 -1.95
C GLY A 309 9.90 12.50 -3.39
N ALA A 310 10.93 13.22 -3.81
CA ALA A 310 11.04 13.70 -5.19
C ALA A 310 11.43 12.58 -6.17
N GLU A 311 12.29 11.67 -5.73
CA GLU A 311 12.71 10.50 -6.54
C GLU A 311 11.55 9.55 -6.78
N TYR A 312 10.69 9.36 -5.79
CA TYR A 312 9.50 8.55 -5.86
C TYR A 312 8.55 9.01 -6.97
N ILE A 313 8.30 10.32 -7.09
CA ILE A 313 7.45 10.86 -8.16
C ILE A 313 8.03 10.60 -9.54
N ARG A 314 9.35 10.72 -9.71
CA ARG A 314 9.99 10.37 -11.01
C ARG A 314 9.74 8.91 -11.38
N ARG A 315 9.85 7.99 -10.41
CA ARG A 315 9.56 6.56 -10.62
C ARG A 315 8.09 6.31 -10.95
N ILE A 316 7.16 7.03 -10.30
CA ILE A 316 5.73 6.95 -10.62
C ILE A 316 5.48 7.44 -12.04
N GLU A 317 6.07 8.56 -12.44
CA GLU A 317 5.94 9.08 -13.80
C GLU A 317 6.51 8.10 -14.85
N GLU A 318 7.54 7.33 -14.52
CA GLU A 318 8.04 6.23 -15.37
C GLU A 318 7.06 5.06 -15.50
N GLN A 319 6.24 4.78 -14.48
CA GLN A 319 5.19 3.75 -14.53
C GLN A 319 3.90 4.20 -15.24
N ILE A 320 3.77 5.50 -15.48
CA ILE A 320 2.55 6.11 -16.02
C ILE A 320 2.74 6.53 -17.48
N LYS A 321 3.98 6.75 -17.91
CA LYS A 321 4.28 7.01 -19.31
C LYS A 321 3.98 5.76 -20.16
N PRO A 322 3.33 5.93 -21.34
CA PRO A 322 3.03 4.83 -22.25
C PRO A 322 4.27 4.12 -22.77
#